data_AF-A0A961KV21-F1
#
_entry.id   AF-A0A961KV21-F1
#
_cell.length_a   1.000
_cell.length_b   1.000
_cell.length_c   1.000
_cell.angle_alpha   90.00
_cell.angle_beta   90.00
_cell.angle_gamma   90.00
#
_symmetry.space_group_name_H-M   'P 1'
#
loop_
_entity.id
_entity.type
_entity.pdbx_description
1 polymer ?
#
loop_
_entity_poly.entity_id
_entity_poly.type
_entity_poly.pdbx_seq_one_letter_code
_entity_poly.pdbx_strand_id
1 'polypeptide(L)'
;MTGYVLKRAGDPLRVALDWRRGYLRPDERVASPEGCDVHPARGGDMSLAVTTTDHDDDRTRLTLEGGRAGGVYMLTNRIRTTGGRALCRTIVVRIAPDTPPG
;
A
#
# COMPACT_ATOMS: atom_id res chain seq x y z
N MET A 1 -3.97 -0.86 -13.48
CA MET A 1 -3.26 0.41 -13.23
C MET A 1 -2.61 0.30 -11.86
N THR A 2 -1.29 0.22 -11.81
CA THR A 2 -0.47 0.21 -10.59
C THR A 2 -0.77 1.50 -9.82
N GLY A 3 -1.13 1.40 -8.54
CA GLY A 3 -1.48 2.57 -7.75
C GLY A 3 -0.24 3.42 -7.45
N TYR A 4 -0.40 4.73 -7.38
CA TYR A 4 0.64 5.68 -6.95
C TYR A 4 0.11 6.51 -5.80
N VAL A 5 0.94 6.72 -4.79
CA VAL A 5 0.61 7.54 -3.63
C VAL A 5 1.79 8.45 -3.29
N LEU A 6 1.50 9.72 -3.01
CA LEU A 6 2.46 10.68 -2.47
C LEU A 6 2.18 10.87 -0.97
N LYS A 7 3.18 10.58 -0.14
CA LYS A 7 3.16 10.73 1.32
C LYS A 7 4.06 11.89 1.73
N ARG A 8 3.64 12.72 2.70
CA ARG A 8 4.54 13.72 3.31
C ARG A 8 5.58 13.03 4.18
N ALA A 9 6.81 13.54 4.17
CA ALA A 9 7.82 13.12 5.13
C ALA A 9 7.32 13.47 6.55
N GLY A 10 7.50 12.57 7.51
CA GLY A 10 7.07 12.77 8.91
C GLY A 10 5.62 12.42 9.23
N ASP A 11 4.66 12.67 8.33
CA ASP A 11 3.24 12.45 8.64
C ASP A 11 2.80 11.00 8.35
N PRO A 12 2.04 10.32 9.23
CA PRO A 12 1.37 9.08 8.87
C PRO A 12 0.41 9.28 7.69
N LEU A 13 0.33 8.31 6.78
CA LEU A 13 -0.62 8.34 5.67
C LEU A 13 -1.51 7.11 5.68
N ARG A 14 -2.83 7.31 5.68
CA ARG A 14 -3.80 6.25 5.45
C ARG A 14 -4.10 6.10 3.97
N VAL A 15 -3.97 4.88 3.46
CA VAL A 15 -4.29 4.52 2.07
C VAL A 15 -5.33 3.41 2.03
N ALA A 16 -6.22 3.44 1.05
CA ALA A 16 -7.21 2.40 0.82
C ALA A 16 -6.99 1.76 -0.56
N LEU A 17 -6.84 0.44 -0.57
CA LEU A 17 -6.72 -0.36 -1.78
C LEU A 17 -8.08 -0.95 -2.12
N ASP A 18 -8.77 -0.37 -3.11
CA ASP A 18 -10.01 -0.92 -3.67
C ASP A 18 -9.70 -2.10 -4.60
N TRP A 19 -10.09 -3.30 -4.18
CA TRP A 19 -9.84 -4.56 -4.90
C TRP A 19 -10.87 -4.83 -6.00
N ARG A 20 -12.04 -4.16 -6.00
CA ARG A 20 -13.01 -4.30 -7.11
C ARG A 20 -12.49 -3.69 -8.40
N ARG A 21 -11.50 -2.80 -8.30
CA ARG A 21 -10.82 -2.18 -9.45
C ARG A 21 -9.89 -3.17 -10.18
N GLY A 22 -10.50 -4.19 -10.78
CA GLY A 22 -9.85 -5.14 -11.68
C GLY A 22 -9.29 -6.41 -11.01
N TYR A 23 -9.56 -6.66 -9.73
CA TYR A 23 -9.05 -7.87 -9.04
C TYR A 23 -10.16 -8.82 -8.59
N LEU A 24 -11.19 -8.31 -7.90
CA LEU A 24 -12.35 -9.10 -7.45
C LEU A 24 -13.30 -9.40 -8.60
N ARG A 25 -13.89 -10.60 -8.60
CA ARG A 25 -15.07 -10.96 -9.39
C ARG A 25 -16.34 -10.33 -8.78
N PRO A 26 -17.47 -10.24 -9.53
CA PRO A 26 -18.70 -9.57 -9.08
C PRO A 26 -19.26 -10.01 -7.70
N ASP A 27 -19.06 -11.26 -7.29
CA ASP A 27 -19.52 -11.79 -5.99
C ASP A 27 -18.37 -12.15 -5.03
N GLU A 28 -17.15 -11.79 -5.39
CA GLU A 28 -15.96 -12.10 -4.61
C GLU A 28 -15.63 -10.94 -3.66
N ARG A 29 -15.29 -11.28 -2.42
CA ARG A 29 -14.94 -10.31 -1.38
C ARG A 29 -13.58 -10.62 -0.80
N VAL A 30 -12.99 -9.63 -0.13
CA VAL A 30 -11.81 -9.85 0.72
C VAL A 30 -12.24 -10.70 1.92
N ALA A 31 -11.63 -11.87 2.08
CA ALA A 31 -11.84 -12.72 3.26
C ALA A 31 -10.86 -12.34 4.37
N SER A 32 -9.58 -12.21 4.03
CA SER A 32 -8.54 -11.84 4.99
C SER A 32 -7.34 -11.16 4.33
N PRO A 33 -6.67 -10.22 5.02
CA PRO A 33 -5.36 -9.74 4.64
C PRO A 33 -4.32 -10.81 4.95
N GLU A 34 -3.37 -11.01 4.04
CA GLU A 34 -2.26 -11.97 4.20
C GLU A 34 -0.92 -11.28 4.46
N GLY A 35 -0.93 -9.95 4.55
CA GLY A 35 0.23 -9.14 4.91
C GLY A 35 0.60 -8.10 3.85
N CYS A 36 1.61 -7.32 4.20
CA CYS A 36 2.19 -6.29 3.35
C CYS A 36 3.71 -6.41 3.37
N ASP A 37 4.33 -6.26 2.20
CA ASP A 37 5.76 -6.04 2.06
C ASP A 37 6.03 -4.65 1.53
N VAL A 38 7.05 -4.00 2.09
CA VAL A 38 7.52 -2.69 1.64
C VAL A 38 8.99 -2.82 1.28
N HIS A 39 9.36 -2.38 0.07
CA HIS A 39 10.75 -2.40 -0.38
C HIS A 39 11.13 -1.06 -1.01
N PRO A 40 12.31 -0.49 -0.73
CA PRO A 40 12.81 0.68 -1.45
C PRO A 40 13.05 0.31 -2.93
N ALA A 41 12.60 1.17 -3.85
CA ALA A 41 12.67 0.92 -5.29
C ALA A 41 14.09 1.03 -5.87
N ARG A 42 14.97 1.78 -5.20
CA ARG A 42 16.41 1.83 -5.44
C ARG A 42 17.05 1.54 -4.09
N GLY A 43 18.03 0.63 -4.04
CA GLY A 43 18.68 0.19 -2.80
C GLY A 43 18.83 1.32 -1.77
N GLY A 44 18.41 1.08 -0.53
CA GLY A 44 18.20 2.14 0.44
C GLY A 44 17.63 1.60 1.75
N ASP A 45 17.28 2.52 2.64
CA ASP A 45 16.75 2.18 3.96
C ASP A 45 15.32 1.61 3.89
N MET A 46 15.02 0.74 4.86
CA MET A 46 13.68 0.20 5.10
C MET A 46 12.90 1.11 6.07
N SER A 47 12.95 2.43 5.87
CA SER A 47 12.36 3.38 6.82
C SER A 47 10.84 3.56 6.68
N LEU A 48 10.23 3.06 5.61
CA LEU A 48 8.78 3.06 5.42
C LEU A 48 8.19 1.74 5.93
N ALA A 49 7.20 1.82 6.81
CA ALA A 49 6.52 0.66 7.37
C ALA A 49 5.00 0.78 7.26
N VAL A 50 4.32 -0.38 7.23
CA VAL A 50 2.87 -0.48 7.42
C VAL A 50 2.62 -0.76 8.89
N THR A 51 2.04 0.18 9.63
CA THR A 51 1.81 0.06 11.08
C THR A 51 0.42 -0.45 11.44
N THR A 52 -0.53 -0.34 10.51
CA THR A 52 -1.88 -0.88 10.68
C THR A 52 -2.38 -1.43 9.36
N THR A 53 -3.05 -2.57 9.42
CA THR A 53 -3.80 -3.15 8.31
C THR A 53 -5.19 -3.51 8.81
N ASP A 54 -6.20 -3.06 8.09
CA ASP A 54 -7.61 -3.40 8.31
C ASP A 54 -8.29 -3.63 6.95
N HIS A 55 -9.42 -4.30 6.92
CA HIS A 55 -10.16 -4.55 5.68
C HIS A 55 -11.67 -4.56 5.90
N ASP A 56 -12.38 -4.34 4.80
CA ASP A 56 -13.79 -4.66 4.66
C ASP A 56 -13.97 -5.58 3.44
N ASP A 57 -15.20 -5.77 2.99
CA ASP A 57 -15.54 -6.66 1.88
C ASP A 57 -14.80 -6.36 0.58
N ASP A 58 -14.40 -5.10 0.34
CA ASP A 58 -13.90 -4.65 -0.95
C ASP A 58 -12.54 -3.94 -0.89
N ARG A 59 -12.07 -3.58 0.30
CA ARG A 59 -10.88 -2.75 0.51
C ARG A 59 -9.97 -3.28 1.59
N THR A 60 -8.68 -2.99 1.41
CA THR A 60 -7.69 -3.02 2.49
C THR A 60 -7.25 -1.60 2.81
N ARG A 61 -7.32 -1.20 4.08
CA ARG A 61 -6.84 0.07 4.61
C ARG A 61 -5.49 -0.14 5.29
N LEU A 62 -4.51 0.67 4.89
CA LEU A 62 -3.15 0.60 5.43
C LEU A 62 -2.78 1.96 6.03
N THR A 63 -2.13 1.95 7.18
CA THR A 63 -1.45 3.14 7.74
C THR A 63 0.04 3.00 7.45
N LEU A 64 0.61 4.01 6.79
CA LEU A 64 2.02 4.09 6.43
C LEU A 64 2.72 5.10 7.32
N GLU A 65 3.81 4.70 7.97
CA GLU A 65 4.62 5.55 8.83
C GLU A 65 6.09 5.52 8.41
N GLY A 66 6.81 6.60 8.75
CA GLY A 66 8.19 6.80 8.32
C GLY A 66 8.35 7.10 6.82
N GLY A 67 9.43 6.60 6.25
CA GLY A 67 9.88 6.85 4.88
C GLY A 67 10.82 8.05 4.78
N ARG A 68 11.95 7.86 4.09
CA ARG A 68 12.93 8.92 3.84
C ARG A 68 12.39 9.92 2.83
N ALA A 69 12.55 11.21 3.08
CA ALA A 69 12.20 12.27 2.15
C ALA A 69 12.80 12.04 0.76
N GLY A 70 11.99 12.25 -0.29
CA GLY A 70 12.35 11.94 -1.67
C GLY A 70 12.48 10.44 -2.00
N GLY A 71 12.30 9.56 -1.03
CA GLY A 71 12.34 8.11 -1.19
C GLY A 71 11.18 7.58 -2.04
N VAL A 72 11.41 6.44 -2.69
CA VAL A 72 10.41 5.72 -3.47
C VAL A 72 10.40 4.27 -3.02
N TYR A 73 9.22 3.78 -2.67
CA TYR A 73 9.00 2.45 -2.14
C TYR A 73 7.94 1.71 -2.96
N MET A 74 8.10 0.41 -3.10
CA MET A 74 7.12 -0.52 -3.63
C MET A 74 6.42 -1.18 -2.44
N LEU A 75 5.11 -0.95 -2.31
CA LEU A 75 4.29 -1.62 -1.32
C LEU A 75 3.47 -2.69 -2.01
N THR A 76 3.65 -3.95 -1.62
CA THR A 76 2.84 -5.08 -2.09
C THR A 76 1.93 -5.54 -0.98
N ASN A 77 0.62 -5.48 -1.20
CA ASN A 77 -0.38 -6.01 -0.29
C ASN A 77 -0.96 -7.31 -0.86
N ARG A 78 -1.20 -8.28 0.03
CA ARG A 78 -1.76 -9.59 -0.31
C ARG A 78 -3.04 -9.83 0.47
N ILE A 79 -4.01 -10.45 -0.19
CA ILE A 79 -5.27 -10.87 0.42
C ILE A 79 -5.64 -12.28 -0.01
N ARG A 80 -6.45 -12.93 0.82
CA ARG A 80 -7.27 -14.07 0.44
C ARG A 80 -8.69 -13.57 0.16
N THR A 81 -9.34 -14.14 -0.85
CA THR A 81 -10.75 -13.88 -1.14
C THR A 81 -11.68 -14.94 -0.58
N THR A 82 -12.97 -14.62 -0.51
CA THR A 82 -14.03 -15.58 -0.12
C THR A 82 -14.13 -16.78 -1.07
N GLY A 83 -13.69 -16.63 -2.32
CA GLY A 83 -13.57 -17.70 -3.30
C GLY A 83 -12.26 -18.51 -3.20
N GLY A 84 -11.44 -18.29 -2.17
CA GLY A 84 -10.19 -19.00 -1.92
C GLY A 84 -9.00 -18.54 -2.78
N ARG A 85 -9.14 -17.46 -3.57
CA ARG A 85 -8.04 -16.94 -4.40
C ARG A 85 -7.07 -16.12 -3.56
N ALA A 86 -5.79 -16.23 -3.90
CA ALA A 86 -4.76 -15.33 -3.42
C ALA A 86 -4.59 -14.18 -4.43
N LEU A 87 -4.75 -12.94 -3.98
CA LEU A 87 -4.56 -11.76 -4.81
C LEU A 87 -3.43 -10.90 -4.25
N CYS A 88 -2.64 -10.33 -5.16
CA CYS A 88 -1.54 -9.44 -4.83
C CYS A 88 -1.69 -8.15 -5.62
N ARG A 89 -1.43 -7.03 -4.95
CA ARG A 89 -1.40 -5.71 -5.59
C ARG A 89 -0.21 -4.92 -5.09
N THR A 90 0.54 -4.37 -6.04
CA THR A 90 1.65 -3.47 -5.74
C THR A 90 1.26 -2.04 -6.07
N ILE A 91 1.64 -1.11 -5.19
CA ILE A 91 1.57 0.33 -5.41
C ILE A 91 2.95 0.96 -5.21
N VAL A 92 3.16 2.10 -5.85
CA VAL A 92 4.33 2.95 -5.64
C VAL A 92 3.98 4.00 -4.59
N VAL A 93 4.81 4.08 -3.54
CA VAL A 93 4.72 5.13 -2.52
C VAL A 93 5.94 6.03 -2.68
N ARG A 94 5.70 7.30 -3.04
CA ARG A 94 6.74 8.33 -3.04
C ARG A 94 6.62 9.17 -1.78
N ILE A 95 7.74 9.44 -1.14
CA ILE A 95 7.82 10.40 -0.04
C ILE A 95 8.18 11.76 -0.62
N ALA A 96 7.42 12.78 -0.25
CA ALA A 96 7.71 14.15 -0.62
C ALA A 96 9.12 14.55 -0.13
N PRO A 97 9.86 15.39 -0.88
CA PRO A 97 11.11 15.96 -0.38
C PRO A 97 10.83 16.94 0.78
N ASP A 98 11.83 17.14 1.64
CA ASP A 98 11.75 18.05 2.80
C ASP A 98 11.70 19.55 2.44
N THR A 99 11.68 19.89 1.15
CA THR A 99 11.61 21.27 0.68
C THR A 99 10.64 21.36 -0.51
N PRO A 100 9.65 22.29 -0.50
CA PRO A 100 8.92 22.61 -1.71
C PRO A 100 9.90 23.22 -2.73
N PRO A 101 9.70 23.03 -4.05
CA PRO A 101 10.49 23.77 -5.03
C PRO A 101 10.29 25.27 -4.77
N GLY A 102 11.39 25.97 -4.51
CA GLY A 102 11.43 27.43 -4.41
C GLY A 102 11.21 28.10 -5.76
#